data_AF-Q3BVR9-F1
#
_entry.id   AF-Q3BVR9-F1
#
_cell.length_a   1.000
_cell.length_b   1.000
_cell.length_c   1.000
_cell.angle_alpha   90.00
_cell.angle_beta   90.00
_cell.angle_gamma   90.00
#
_symmetry.space_group_name_H-M   'P 1'
#
loop_
_entity.id
_entity.type
_entity.pdbx_description
1 polymer ?
#
loop_
_entity_poly.entity_id
_entity_poly.type
_entity_poly.pdbx_seq_one_letter_code
_entity_poly.pdbx_strand_id
1 'polypeptide(L)'
;MEISQGRVATIHYTLSDDNGQVLDRSTPDTPLSYLHGAGNIVPGLEQALEGKRLGDTLTADVVPEQGYGPRHEQLRCRAMRFRPMSTWYPACSSRRARSKARSWSR
;
A
#
# COMPACT_ATOMS: atom_id res chain seq x y z
N MET A 1 14.41 9.22 -25.92
CA MET A 1 14.11 7.80 -25.69
C MET A 1 12.63 7.68 -25.38
N GLU A 2 11.97 6.66 -25.94
CA GLU A 2 10.53 6.42 -25.81
C GLU A 2 10.29 5.18 -24.94
N ILE A 3 9.16 5.13 -24.24
CA ILE A 3 8.73 3.99 -23.43
C ILE A 3 8.29 2.87 -24.37
N SER A 4 8.89 1.68 -24.22
CA SER A 4 8.59 0.48 -25.01
C SER A 4 8.78 -0.79 -24.20
N GLN A 5 8.29 -1.92 -24.71
CA GLN A 5 8.38 -3.24 -24.08
C GLN A 5 9.80 -3.56 -23.58
N GLY A 6 9.92 -3.97 -22.32
CA GLY A 6 11.20 -4.33 -21.69
C GLY A 6 12.02 -3.13 -21.20
N ARG A 7 11.44 -1.92 -21.15
CA ARG A 7 12.09 -0.72 -20.58
C ARG A 7 11.58 -0.45 -19.17
N VAL A 8 12.49 -0.01 -18.31
CA VAL A 8 12.14 0.52 -16.99
C VAL A 8 11.84 1.99 -17.11
N ALA A 9 10.66 2.40 -16.66
CA ALA A 9 10.23 3.79 -16.61
C ALA A 9 9.99 4.21 -15.16
N THR A 10 10.35 5.44 -14.86
CA THR A 10 10.17 6.05 -13.54
C THR A 10 9.20 7.21 -13.72
N ILE A 11 8.07 7.17 -13.02
CA ILE A 11 6.98 8.13 -13.19
C ILE A 11 6.59 8.76 -11.85
N HIS A 12 6.19 10.03 -11.94
CA HIS A 12 5.39 10.67 -10.90
C HIS A 12 3.92 10.61 -11.32
N TYR A 13 3.03 10.22 -10.42
CA TYR A 13 1.61 10.11 -10.68
C TYR A 13 0.79 10.73 -9.56
N THR A 14 -0.39 11.21 -9.94
CA THR A 14 -1.46 11.60 -9.03
C THR A 14 -2.70 10.84 -9.48
N LEU A 15 -3.19 9.95 -8.62
CA LEU A 15 -4.43 9.21 -8.85
C LEU A 15 -5.58 9.97 -8.18
N SER A 16 -6.56 10.36 -8.98
CA SER A 16 -7.78 11.02 -8.51
C SER A 16 -9.00 10.20 -8.92
N ASP A 17 -10.02 10.22 -8.06
CA ASP A 17 -11.35 9.67 -8.36
C ASP A 17 -12.19 10.64 -9.21
N ASP A 18 -13.33 10.19 -9.73
CA ASP A 18 -14.27 10.99 -10.52
C ASP A 18 -14.76 12.24 -9.77
N ASN A 19 -14.77 12.17 -8.44
CA ASN A 19 -15.14 13.27 -7.55
C ASN A 19 -14.00 14.28 -7.30
N GLY A 20 -12.86 14.12 -7.97
CA GLY A 20 -11.66 14.95 -7.79
C GLY A 20 -10.91 14.67 -6.48
N GLN A 21 -11.27 13.62 -5.75
CA GLN A 21 -10.57 13.21 -4.54
C GLN A 21 -9.26 12.51 -4.93
N VAL A 22 -8.12 13.04 -4.48
CA VAL A 22 -6.82 12.38 -4.65
C VAL A 22 -6.78 11.13 -3.79
N LEU A 23 -6.76 9.97 -4.42
CA LEU A 23 -6.67 8.65 -3.79
C LEU A 23 -5.22 8.34 -3.43
N ASP A 24 -4.30 8.65 -4.34
CA ASP A 24 -2.88 8.39 -4.16
C ASP A 24 -2.04 9.41 -4.93
N ARG A 25 -0.84 9.69 -4.44
CA ARG A 25 0.12 10.57 -5.12
C ARG A 25 1.54 10.12 -4.80
N SER A 26 2.38 10.03 -5.82
CA SER A 26 3.83 9.93 -5.60
C SER A 26 4.37 11.29 -5.14
N THR A 27 5.22 11.32 -4.12
CA THR A 27 5.97 12.52 -3.77
C THR A 27 7.21 12.65 -4.68
N PRO A 28 7.84 13.84 -4.77
CA PRO A 28 9.06 14.03 -5.56
C PRO A 28 10.19 13.07 -5.16
N ASP A 29 10.22 12.66 -3.89
CA ASP A 29 11.26 11.80 -3.32
C ASP A 29 11.00 10.29 -3.54
N THR A 30 9.78 9.90 -3.89
CA THR A 30 9.39 8.49 -4.09
C THR A 30 8.73 8.28 -5.45
N PRO A 31 9.50 8.39 -6.55
CA PRO A 31 8.96 8.08 -7.86
C PRO A 31 8.68 6.58 -8.00
N LEU A 32 7.59 6.25 -8.71
CA LEU A 32 7.25 4.86 -8.97
C LEU A 32 8.04 4.36 -10.18
N SER A 33 8.87 3.34 -9.96
CA SER A 33 9.60 2.67 -11.04
C SER A 33 8.91 1.37 -11.40
N TYR A 34 8.61 1.17 -12.68
CA TYR A 34 7.98 -0.04 -13.18
C TYR A 34 8.62 -0.49 -14.50
N LEU A 35 8.41 -1.76 -14.84
CA LEU A 35 8.84 -2.37 -16.10
C LEU A 35 7.67 -2.44 -17.08
N HIS A 36 7.81 -1.80 -18.24
CA HIS A 36 6.80 -1.78 -19.30
C HIS A 36 6.71 -3.15 -19.99
N GLY A 37 5.51 -3.70 -20.08
CA GLY A 37 5.22 -5.04 -20.61
C GLY A 37 5.19 -6.16 -19.57
N ALA A 38 5.45 -5.85 -18.29
CA ALA A 38 5.47 -6.85 -17.22
C ALA A 38 4.17 -6.92 -16.41
N GLY A 39 3.17 -6.07 -16.71
CA GLY A 39 1.90 -6.05 -15.97
C GLY A 39 2.04 -5.62 -14.51
N ASN A 40 3.05 -4.80 -14.20
CA ASN A 40 3.27 -4.26 -12.85
C ASN A 40 2.30 -3.13 -12.48
N ILE A 41 1.70 -2.50 -13.49
CA ILE A 41 0.76 -1.40 -13.35
C ILE A 41 -0.52 -1.72 -14.11
N VAL A 42 -1.57 -0.91 -13.89
CA VAL A 42 -2.85 -1.09 -14.57
C VAL A 42 -2.69 -0.98 -16.09
N PRO A 43 -3.30 -1.88 -16.88
CA PRO A 43 -3.09 -1.96 -18.33
C PRO A 43 -3.51 -0.67 -19.05
N GLY A 44 -4.52 0.05 -18.58
CA GLY A 44 -4.91 1.33 -19.17
C GLY A 44 -3.84 2.42 -19.03
N LEU A 45 -3.12 2.44 -17.90
CA LEU A 45 -2.01 3.36 -17.69
C LEU A 45 -0.78 2.96 -18.50
N GLU A 46 -0.51 1.65 -18.60
CA GLU A 46 0.59 1.13 -19.42
C GLU A 46 0.41 1.52 -20.89
N GLN A 47 -0.78 1.31 -21.45
CA GLN A 47 -1.09 1.71 -22.84
C GLN A 47 -1.00 3.22 -23.06
N ALA A 48 -1.41 4.03 -22.09
CA ALA A 48 -1.31 5.48 -22.19
C ALA A 48 0.14 6.00 -22.16
N LEU A 49 1.05 5.25 -21.54
CA LEU A 49 2.48 5.55 -21.44
C LEU A 49 3.30 5.02 -22.62
N GLU A 50 2.78 4.08 -23.40
CA GLU A 50 3.46 3.53 -24.58
C GLU A 50 3.80 4.63 -25.61
N GLY A 51 5.05 4.67 -26.06
CA GLY A 51 5.52 5.67 -27.05
C GLY A 51 5.73 7.08 -26.49
N LYS A 52 5.52 7.32 -25.19
CA LYS A 52 5.79 8.61 -24.56
C LYS A 52 7.27 8.80 -24.25
N ARG A 53 7.67 10.08 -24.13
CA ARG A 53 9.05 10.47 -23.89
C ARG A 53 9.25 10.96 -22.45
N LEU A 54 10.49 10.91 -22.01
CA LEU A 54 10.89 11.46 -20.70
C LEU A 54 10.54 12.95 -20.63
N GLY A 55 9.81 13.34 -19.59
CA GLY A 55 9.38 14.72 -19.35
C GLY A 55 7.98 15.07 -19.86
N ASP A 56 7.30 14.17 -20.58
CA ASP A 56 5.90 14.37 -20.96
C ASP A 56 4.98 14.20 -19.74
N THR A 57 4.08 15.17 -19.58
CA THR A 57 2.97 15.07 -18.63
C THR A 57 1.72 14.69 -19.40
N LEU A 58 1.03 13.64 -18.96
CA LEU A 58 -0.24 13.23 -19.53
C LEU A 58 -1.30 13.03 -18.44
N THR A 59 -2.55 13.22 -18.83
CA THR A 59 -3.71 12.84 -18.05
C THR A 59 -4.40 11.74 -18.86
N ALA A 60 -4.53 10.56 -18.26
CA ALA A 60 -5.19 9.42 -18.87
C ALA A 60 -6.38 9.00 -18.00
N ASP A 61 -7.56 9.01 -18.60
CA ASP A 61 -8.77 8.49 -17.98
C ASP A 61 -8.80 6.97 -18.19
N VAL A 62 -8.61 6.23 -17.10
CA VAL A 62 -8.58 4.75 -17.12
C VAL A 62 -9.94 4.24 -16.66
N VAL A 63 -10.66 3.58 -17.55
CA VAL A 63 -11.92 2.90 -17.20
C VAL A 63 -11.67 1.83 -16.14
N PRO A 64 -12.61 1.60 -15.21
CA PRO A 64 -12.41 0.65 -14.11
C PRO A 64 -12.04 -0.76 -14.60
N GLU A 65 -12.54 -1.19 -15.76
CA GLU A 65 -12.22 -2.48 -16.38
C GLU A 65 -10.73 -2.61 -16.77
N GLN A 66 -10.06 -1.50 -17.08
CA GLN A 66 -8.64 -1.43 -17.42
C GLN A 66 -7.77 -0.95 -16.25
N GLY A 67 -8.41 -0.65 -15.11
CA GLY A 67 -7.81 -0.21 -13.87
C GLY A 67 -7.80 -1.31 -12.82
N TYR A 68 -8.53 -1.08 -11.74
CA TYR A 68 -8.63 -1.98 -10.59
C TYR A 68 -9.83 -2.93 -10.62
N GLY A 69 -10.59 -2.94 -11.71
CA GLY A 69 -11.78 -3.75 -11.89
C GLY A 69 -13.02 -3.19 -11.18
N PRO A 70 -14.18 -3.85 -11.36
CA PRO A 70 -15.41 -3.46 -10.70
C PRO A 70 -15.31 -3.69 -9.19
N ARG A 71 -16.11 -2.95 -8.42
CA ARG A 71 -16.18 -3.15 -6.97
C ARG A 71 -16.82 -4.50 -6.65
N HIS A 72 -16.03 -5.44 -6.11
CA HIS A 72 -16.53 -6.74 -5.67
C HIS A 72 -17.05 -6.67 -4.22
N GLU A 73 -18.37 -6.69 -4.03
CA GLU A 73 -18.98 -6.71 -2.68
C GLU A 73 -18.67 -7.99 -1.90
N GLN A 74 -18.28 -9.06 -2.59
CA GLN A 74 -17.94 -10.34 -1.97
C GLN A 74 -16.61 -10.29 -1.19
N LEU A 75 -15.73 -9.32 -1.47
CA LEU A 75 -14.50 -9.08 -0.70
C LEU A 75 -14.76 -8.27 0.59
N ARG A 76 -16.03 -8.03 0.95
CA ARG A 76 -16.40 -7.38 2.21
C ARG A 76 -16.18 -8.33 3.38
N CYS A 77 -15.00 -8.28 3.98
CA CYS A 77 -14.76 -8.94 5.26
C CYS A 77 -15.34 -8.10 6.41
N ARG A 78 -16.32 -8.67 7.12
CA ARG A 78 -16.79 -8.10 8.39
C ARG A 78 -15.73 -8.39 9.45
N ALA A 79 -14.81 -7.45 9.66
CA ALA A 79 -13.86 -7.54 10.76
C ALA A 79 -14.64 -7.57 12.08
N MET A 80 -14.61 -8.72 12.78
CA MET A 80 -15.15 -8.81 14.13
C MET A 80 -14.33 -7.85 15.01
N ARG A 81 -15.02 -7.01 15.80
CA ARG A 81 -14.40 -5.98 16.62
C ARG A 81 -13.21 -6.55 17.40
N PHE A 82 -12.01 -6.04 17.10
CA PHE A 82 -10.78 -6.43 17.76
C PHE A 82 -10.95 -6.27 19.28
N ARG A 83 -11.01 -7.39 20.00
CA ARG A 83 -10.88 -7.37 21.45
C ARG A 83 -9.40 -7.20 21.75
N PRO A 84 -8.98 -6.11 22.41
CA PRO A 84 -7.59 -5.92 22.75
C PRO A 84 -7.09 -7.08 23.59
N MET A 85 -5.87 -7.53 23.30
CA MET A 85 -5.15 -8.63 23.96
C MET A 85 -4.75 -8.29 25.42
N SER A 86 -5.42 -7.33 26.06
CA SER A 86 -5.19 -6.94 27.46
C SER A 86 -6.02 -7.76 28.46
N THR A 87 -6.89 -8.67 27.99
CA THR A 87 -7.73 -9.54 28.86
C THR A 87 -7.27 -10.99 28.94
N TRP A 88 -6.09 -11.34 28.41
CA TRP A 88 -5.56 -12.71 28.40
C TRP A 88 -4.66 -13.09 29.59
N TYR A 89 -4.55 -12.24 30.61
CA TYR A 89 -3.93 -12.61 31.89
C TYR A 89 -4.95 -12.58 33.04
N PRO A 90 -5.69 -13.67 33.30
CA PRO A 90 -6.10 -13.96 34.65
C PRO A 90 -4.95 -14.70 35.36
N ALA A 91 -4.53 -14.15 36.51
CA ALA A 91 -3.77 -14.85 37.55
C ALA A 91 -2.29 -15.20 37.27
N CYS A 92 -1.41 -14.18 37.22
CA CYS A 92 -0.03 -14.34 37.68
C CYS A 92 0.35 -13.22 38.66
N SER A 93 -0.49 -12.99 39.67
CA SER A 93 -0.17 -12.03 40.75
C SER A 93 -0.97 -12.31 42.01
N SER A 94 -0.75 -13.46 42.67
CA SER A 94 -0.91 -13.60 44.14
C SER A 94 -0.84 -15.05 44.62
N ARG A 95 0.38 -15.62 44.78
CA ARG A 95 0.65 -16.58 45.87
C ARG A 95 2.12 -16.95 46.03
N ARG A 96 2.86 -16.15 46.80
CA ARG A 96 3.46 -16.55 48.09
C ARG A 96 4.51 -15.53 48.53
N ALA A 97 4.11 -14.78 49.54
CA ALA A 97 5.02 -14.24 50.53
C ALA A 97 5.85 -15.35 51.19
N ARG A 98 7.01 -14.95 51.72
CA ARG A 98 8.01 -15.68 52.54
C ARG A 98 8.99 -16.58 51.77
N SER A 99 10.24 -16.11 51.64
CA SER A 99 11.36 -16.52 52.51
C SER A 99 12.73 -16.12 51.94
N LYS A 100 13.56 -15.43 52.75
CA LYS A 100 15.05 -15.31 52.67
C LYS A 100 15.58 -14.50 51.46
N ALA A 101 16.60 -13.64 51.51
CA ALA A 101 17.68 -13.34 52.45
C ALA A 101 18.02 -11.84 52.28
N ARG A 102 18.16 -11.04 53.33
CA ARG A 102 19.40 -10.79 54.10
C ARG A 102 20.64 -10.49 53.25
N SER A 103 21.16 -9.28 53.51
CA SER A 103 22.51 -8.71 53.30
C SER A 103 23.01 -8.43 51.88
N TRP A 104 23.02 -7.14 51.55
CA TRP A 104 24.02 -6.49 50.69
C TRP A 104 25.31 -6.24 51.49
N SER A 105 26.46 -6.59 50.90
CA SER A 105 27.76 -5.98 51.17
C SER A 105 28.66 -6.16 49.95
N ARG A 106 29.07 -5.00 49.39
CA ARG A 106 30.09 -4.69 48.35
C ARG A 106 29.96 -5.32 46.97
#